data_AF-A0AAV9PZI6-F1
#
_entry.id   AF-A0AAV9PZI6-F1
#
_cell.length_a   1.000
_cell.length_b   1.000
_cell.length_c   1.000
_cell.angle_alpha   90.00
_cell.angle_beta   90.00
_cell.angle_gamma   90.00
#
_symmetry.space_group_name_H-M   'P 1'
#
loop_
_entity.id
_entity.type
_entity.pdbx_description
1 polymer ?
#
loop_
_entity_poly.entity_id
_entity_poly.type
_entity_poly.pdbx_seq_one_letter_code
_entity_poly.pdbx_strand_id
1 'polypeptide(L)'
;MAQRTRGIGAHSDFGALTLLLQDSIGGLEVFHKPTQSWHSVPPVKDAFVVNIGDMMERWTNNMYTSTLHRVISPVTSKDRYSVAFFNEGLLDQIIECIPTCLRPGEQPLYEPIRAEDHLRQRYGTSY
;
A
#
# COMPACT_ATOMS: atom_id res chain seq x y z
N MET A 1 -28.13 6.91 -15.99
CA MET A 1 -26.98 6.03 -16.27
C MET A 1 -26.12 5.97 -15.01
N ALA A 2 -25.70 4.80 -14.55
CA ALA A 2 -24.86 4.70 -13.36
C ALA A 2 -23.45 5.24 -13.67
N GLN A 3 -22.98 6.19 -12.85
CA GLN A 3 -21.70 6.87 -13.03
C GLN A 3 -20.62 6.15 -12.24
N ARG A 4 -19.39 6.09 -12.78
CA ARG A 4 -18.24 5.60 -12.00
C ARG A 4 -18.04 6.50 -10.79
N THR A 5 -18.14 5.94 -9.60
CA THR A 5 -17.84 6.62 -8.34
C THR A 5 -16.49 6.15 -7.79
N ARG A 6 -15.87 6.96 -6.94
CA ARG A 6 -14.64 6.58 -6.25
C ARG A 6 -15.02 5.76 -5.01
N GLY A 7 -14.45 4.56 -4.88
CA GLY A 7 -14.53 3.76 -3.66
C GLY A 7 -13.51 4.27 -2.63
N ILE A 8 -12.23 4.27 -3.01
CA ILE A 8 -11.15 4.90 -2.23
C ILE A 8 -10.23 5.70 -3.17
N GLY A 9 -9.75 6.83 -2.69
CA GLY A 9 -8.78 7.67 -3.40
C GLY A 9 -7.43 6.98 -3.60
N ALA A 10 -6.58 7.57 -4.46
CA ALA A 10 -5.21 7.11 -4.63
C ALA A 10 -4.39 7.35 -3.36
N HIS A 11 -3.77 6.31 -2.82
CA HIS A 11 -2.94 6.36 -1.61
C HIS A 11 -1.91 5.22 -1.60
N SER A 12 -0.96 5.28 -0.66
CA SER A 12 -0.11 4.15 -0.25
C SER A 12 -0.51 3.72 1.17
N ASP A 13 -0.27 2.45 1.49
CA ASP A 13 -0.47 1.93 2.85
C ASP A 13 0.67 2.36 3.75
N PHE A 14 0.39 2.61 5.03
CA PHE A 14 1.39 3.23 5.91
C PHE A 14 2.37 2.22 6.49
N GLY A 15 1.91 0.99 6.75
CA GLY A 15 2.65 -0.05 7.45
C GLY A 15 3.67 -0.81 6.65
N ALA A 16 3.91 -2.05 7.07
CA ALA A 16 4.86 -2.94 6.43
C ALA A 16 4.19 -3.75 5.30
N LEU A 17 3.06 -4.40 5.59
CA LEU A 17 2.41 -5.36 4.70
C LEU A 17 0.89 -5.28 4.81
N THR A 18 0.20 -5.38 3.68
CA THR A 18 -1.25 -5.50 3.62
C THR A 18 -1.65 -6.82 2.97
N LEU A 19 -2.59 -7.52 3.60
CA LEU A 19 -3.30 -8.65 3.00
C LEU A 19 -4.72 -8.20 2.69
N LEU A 20 -5.05 -8.15 1.40
CA LEU A 20 -6.36 -7.72 0.92
C LEU A 20 -7.12 -8.90 0.33
N LEU A 21 -8.25 -9.22 0.95
CA LEU A 21 -9.27 -10.09 0.37
C LEU A 21 -10.29 -9.21 -0.36
N GLN A 22 -10.52 -9.47 -1.63
CA GLN A 22 -11.53 -8.79 -2.44
C GLN A 22 -12.54 -9.79 -3.00
N ASP A 23 -13.78 -9.34 -3.20
CA ASP A 23 -14.79 -10.11 -3.90
C ASP A 23 -14.53 -10.18 -5.42
N SER A 24 -15.48 -10.74 -6.17
CA SER A 24 -15.37 -10.91 -7.62
C SER A 24 -15.74 -9.67 -8.45
N ILE A 25 -16.05 -8.52 -7.83
CA ILE A 25 -16.54 -7.32 -8.54
C ILE A 25 -15.39 -6.53 -9.16
N GLY A 26 -14.22 -6.53 -8.52
CA GLY A 26 -13.01 -5.83 -8.99
C GLY A 26 -13.01 -4.34 -8.65
N GLY A 27 -12.32 -3.53 -9.45
CA GLY A 27 -12.21 -2.08 -9.26
C GLY A 27 -10.95 -1.60 -8.55
N LEU A 28 -10.15 -2.50 -7.97
CA LEU A 28 -8.81 -2.20 -7.49
C LEU A 28 -7.89 -1.86 -8.67
N GLU A 29 -7.16 -0.75 -8.57
CA GLU A 29 -6.14 -0.34 -9.53
C GLU A 29 -4.84 0.03 -8.80
N VAL A 30 -3.71 -0.33 -9.40
CA VAL A 30 -2.36 0.03 -8.93
C VAL A 30 -1.68 0.94 -9.95
N PHE A 31 -0.89 1.90 -9.47
CA PHE A 31 -0.19 2.86 -10.31
C PHE A 31 1.20 2.34 -10.70
N HIS A 32 1.41 2.13 -11.98
CA HIS A 32 2.71 1.75 -12.51
C HIS A 32 3.53 3.02 -12.78
N LYS A 33 4.43 3.36 -11.83
CA LYS A 33 5.27 4.58 -11.89
C LYS A 33 6.02 4.73 -13.24
N PRO A 34 6.66 3.69 -13.81
CA PRO A 34 7.42 3.82 -15.06
C PRO A 34 6.59 4.26 -16.29
N THR A 35 5.35 3.79 -16.41
CA THR A 35 4.47 4.15 -17.55
C THR A 35 3.45 5.23 -17.20
N GLN A 36 3.45 5.69 -15.94
CA GLN A 36 2.50 6.66 -15.40
C GLN A 36 1.02 6.27 -15.64
N SER A 37 0.71 4.97 -15.56
CA SER A 37 -0.62 4.44 -15.84
C SER A 37 -1.19 3.64 -14.68
N TRP A 38 -2.52 3.63 -14.58
CA TRP A 38 -3.27 2.78 -13.65
C TRP A 38 -3.55 1.41 -14.28
N HIS A 39 -3.26 0.35 -13.55
CA HIS A 39 -3.49 -1.04 -13.97
C HIS A 39 -4.53 -1.67 -13.06
N SER A 40 -5.58 -2.24 -13.63
CA SER A 40 -6.57 -3.00 -12.86
C SER A 40 -5.94 -4.27 -12.29
N VAL A 41 -6.34 -4.63 -11.08
CA VAL A 41 -5.98 -5.89 -10.43
C VAL A 41 -7.22 -6.80 -10.48
N PRO A 42 -7.29 -7.78 -11.42
CA PRO A 42 -8.43 -8.67 -11.50
C PRO A 42 -8.56 -9.51 -10.23
N PRO A 43 -9.79 -9.68 -9.69
CA PRO A 43 -10.01 -10.61 -8.60
C PRO A 43 -9.63 -12.03 -9.01
N VAL A 44 -8.90 -12.72 -8.14
CA VAL A 44 -8.60 -14.15 -8.27
C VAL A 44 -9.29 -14.85 -7.11
N LYS A 45 -10.09 -15.87 -7.43
CA LYS A 45 -10.81 -16.65 -6.43
C LYS A 45 -9.82 -17.33 -5.48
N ASP A 46 -10.15 -17.34 -4.19
CA ASP A 46 -9.38 -17.99 -3.13
C ASP A 46 -7.93 -17.44 -2.99
N ALA A 47 -7.71 -16.19 -3.37
CA ALA A 47 -6.41 -15.52 -3.29
C ALA A 47 -6.48 -14.19 -2.54
N PHE A 48 -5.38 -13.84 -1.89
CA PHE A 48 -5.14 -12.50 -1.38
C PHE A 48 -4.36 -11.68 -2.40
N VAL A 49 -4.69 -10.39 -2.49
CA VAL A 49 -3.75 -9.40 -3.01
C VAL A 49 -2.83 -9.02 -1.85
N VAL A 50 -1.53 -9.00 -2.11
CA VAL A 50 -0.52 -8.64 -1.11
C VAL A 50 0.26 -7.44 -1.63
N ASN A 51 0.36 -6.40 -0.83
CA ASN A 51 1.19 -5.23 -1.13
C ASN A 51 1.96 -4.80 0.11
N ILE A 52 2.98 -3.98 -0.12
CA ILE A 52 3.79 -3.41 0.95
C ILE A 52 3.44 -1.95 1.19
N GLY A 53 3.63 -1.50 2.42
CA GLY A 53 3.43 -0.12 2.82
C GLY A 53 4.73 0.68 2.93
N ASP A 54 4.59 1.93 3.34
CA ASP A 54 5.66 2.91 3.44
C ASP A 54 6.78 2.46 4.41
N MET A 55 6.47 1.72 5.49
CA MET A 55 7.51 1.22 6.40
C MET A 55 8.44 0.22 5.72
N MET A 56 7.92 -0.66 4.86
CA MET A 56 8.74 -1.63 4.14
C MET A 56 9.59 -0.96 3.05
N GLU A 57 9.06 0.07 2.40
CA GLU A 57 9.84 0.92 1.49
C GLU A 57 11.04 1.55 2.22
N ARG A 58 10.83 2.08 3.44
CA ARG A 58 11.91 2.62 4.29
C ARG A 58 12.91 1.55 4.76
N TRP A 59 12.43 0.41 5.25
CA TRP A 59 13.30 -0.71 5.65
C TRP A 59 14.21 -1.19 4.52
N THR A 60 13.71 -1.18 3.29
CA THR A 60 14.43 -1.69 2.12
C THR A 60 15.22 -0.63 1.38
N ASN A 61 15.36 0.58 1.93
CA ASN A 61 16.04 1.71 1.29
C ASN A 61 15.53 2.01 -0.13
N ASN A 62 14.20 1.93 -0.34
CA ASN A 62 13.54 2.04 -1.64
C ASN A 62 13.83 0.93 -2.65
N MET A 63 14.45 -0.19 -2.23
CA MET A 63 14.57 -1.36 -3.08
C MET A 63 13.20 -1.93 -3.43
N TYR A 64 12.26 -1.91 -2.47
CA TYR A 64 10.86 -2.18 -2.73
C TYR A 64 10.04 -0.88 -2.66
N THR A 65 8.99 -0.81 -3.46
CA THR A 65 8.17 0.39 -3.60
C THR A 65 6.78 0.20 -3.01
N SER A 66 6.40 1.07 -2.07
CA SER A 66 5.01 1.23 -1.66
C SER A 66 4.23 1.89 -2.80
N THR A 67 3.40 1.08 -3.45
CA THR A 67 2.78 1.43 -4.72
C THR A 67 1.45 2.12 -4.48
N LEU A 68 1.25 3.26 -5.13
CA LEU A 68 -0.04 3.94 -5.09
C LEU A 68 -1.12 3.01 -5.65
N HIS A 69 -2.22 2.91 -4.93
CA HIS A 69 -3.37 2.12 -5.32
C HIS A 69 -4.67 2.87 -5.01
N ARG A 70 -5.76 2.51 -5.70
CA ARG A 70 -7.09 3.12 -5.54
C ARG A 70 -8.17 2.11 -5.86
N VAL A 71 -9.43 2.45 -5.52
CA VAL A 71 -10.59 1.68 -5.97
C VAL A 71 -11.53 2.59 -6.73
N ILE A 72 -11.76 2.25 -8.01
CA ILE A 72 -12.82 2.84 -8.82
C ILE A 72 -14.00 1.87 -8.80
N SER A 73 -15.12 2.29 -8.22
CA SER A 73 -16.32 1.46 -8.11
C SER A 73 -16.81 1.07 -9.51
N PRO A 74 -16.88 -0.23 -9.82
CA PRO A 74 -17.40 -0.68 -11.11
C PRO A 74 -18.86 -0.24 -11.30
N VAL A 75 -19.26 -0.04 -12.54
CA VAL A 75 -20.66 0.28 -12.86
C VAL A 75 -21.47 -1.02 -12.80
N THR A 76 -22.03 -1.32 -11.64
CA THR A 76 -22.76 -2.56 -11.34
C THR A 76 -23.90 -2.27 -10.36
N SER A 77 -24.92 -3.15 -10.34
CA SER A 77 -25.99 -3.14 -9.33
C SER A 77 -25.65 -3.95 -8.07
N LYS A 78 -24.45 -4.55 -8.03
CA LYS A 78 -23.96 -5.35 -6.90
C LYS A 78 -23.06 -4.51 -6.00
N ASP A 79 -23.20 -4.71 -4.70
CA ASP A 79 -22.26 -4.15 -3.72
C ASP A 79 -20.89 -4.82 -3.85
N ARG A 80 -19.83 -4.03 -3.61
CA ARG A 80 -18.45 -4.49 -3.57
C ARG A 80 -17.97 -4.56 -2.12
N TYR A 81 -17.46 -5.71 -1.70
CA TYR A 81 -16.84 -5.90 -0.39
C TYR A 81 -15.36 -6.25 -0.49
N SER A 82 -14.58 -5.79 0.48
CA SER A 82 -13.20 -6.19 0.67
C SER A 82 -12.81 -6.11 2.15
N VAL A 83 -11.86 -6.95 2.56
CA VAL A 83 -11.30 -6.97 3.92
C VAL A 83 -9.80 -6.75 3.80
N ALA A 84 -9.31 -5.66 4.38
CA ALA A 84 -7.88 -5.34 4.43
C ALA A 84 -7.35 -5.61 5.84
N PHE A 85 -6.32 -6.44 5.93
CA PHE A 85 -5.51 -6.59 7.14
C PHE A 85 -4.21 -5.83 6.96
N PHE A 86 -3.96 -4.85 7.83
CA PHE A 86 -2.76 -4.03 7.83
C PHE A 86 -1.80 -4.50 8.92
N ASN A 87 -0.58 -4.87 8.53
CA ASN A 87 0.49 -5.22 9.45
C ASN A 87 1.44 -4.04 9.64
N GLU A 88 1.40 -3.47 10.84
CA GLU A 88 2.18 -2.30 11.24
C GLU A 88 3.43 -2.65 12.07
N GLY A 89 3.53 -3.90 12.53
CA GLY A 89 4.54 -4.31 13.49
C GLY A 89 4.29 -3.81 14.92
N LEU A 90 5.32 -3.83 15.75
CA LEU A 90 5.28 -3.31 17.12
C LEU A 90 5.43 -1.78 17.07
N LEU A 91 4.64 -1.06 17.87
CA LEU A 91 4.61 0.41 17.86
C LEU A 91 5.95 1.05 18.29
N ASP A 92 6.72 0.37 19.13
CA ASP A 92 8.04 0.80 19.60
C ASP A 92 9.20 0.33 18.71
N GLN A 93 8.93 -0.46 17.67
CA GLN A 93 9.94 -0.89 16.71
C GLN A 93 10.58 0.31 16.01
N ILE A 94 11.91 0.31 15.94
CA ILE A 94 12.67 1.26 15.11
C ILE A 94 12.65 0.78 13.65
N ILE A 95 12.17 1.65 12.77
CA ILE A 95 12.20 1.51 11.32
C ILE A 95 13.46 2.20 10.82
N GLU A 96 14.49 1.39 10.53
CA GLU A 96 15.76 1.81 9.96
C GLU A 96 16.17 0.86 8.83
N CYS A 97 17.03 1.32 7.92
CA CYS A 97 17.42 0.52 6.78
C CYS A 97 18.01 -0.83 7.20
N ILE A 98 17.45 -1.93 6.66
CA ILE A 98 17.97 -3.27 6.88
C ILE A 98 19.36 -3.36 6.23
N PRO A 99 20.41 -3.86 6.94
CA PRO A 99 21.78 -3.84 6.41
C PRO A 99 21.95 -4.51 5.04
N THR A 100 21.21 -5.59 4.78
CA THR A 100 21.25 -6.31 3.49
C THR A 100 20.56 -5.58 2.35
N CYS A 101 19.83 -4.50 2.62
CA CYS A 101 19.19 -3.65 1.63
C CYS A 101 20.07 -2.44 1.24
N LEU A 102 21.25 -2.28 1.85
CA LEU A 102 22.27 -1.30 1.45
C LEU A 102 23.26 -1.95 0.49
N ARG A 103 23.47 -1.33 -0.68
CA ARG A 103 24.57 -1.75 -1.56
C ARG A 103 25.90 -1.23 -1.02
N PRO A 104 27.04 -1.88 -1.38
CA PRO A 104 28.36 -1.37 -0.99
C PRO A 104 28.55 0.11 -1.39
N GLY A 105 28.86 0.94 -0.40
CA GLY A 105 29.06 2.39 -0.58
C GLY A 105 27.80 3.25 -0.47
N GLU A 106 26.61 2.66 -0.32
CA GLU A 106 25.38 3.41 -0.05
C GLU A 106 25.23 3.75 1.44
N GLN A 107 24.44 4.79 1.72
CA GLN A 107 23.98 5.16 3.05
C GLN A 107 22.46 5.05 3.12
N PRO A 108 21.87 4.86 4.32
CA PRO A 108 20.42 4.92 4.48
C PRO A 108 19.85 6.25 3.95
N LEU A 109 18.77 6.18 3.17
CA LEU A 109 18.06 7.34 2.62
C LEU A 109 17.19 8.05 3.66
N TYR A 110 16.90 7.38 4.77
CA TYR A 110 15.99 7.84 5.79
C TYR A 110 16.65 7.74 7.16
N GLU A 111 16.42 8.75 8.00
CA GLU A 111 16.71 8.65 9.42
C GLU A 111 15.81 7.58 10.09
N PRO A 112 16.33 6.87 11.10
CA PRO A 112 15.53 5.95 11.92
C PRO A 112 14.30 6.64 12.52
N ILE A 113 13.17 5.94 12.56
CA ILE A 113 11.93 6.43 13.17
C ILE A 113 11.23 5.30 13.94
N ARG A 114 10.48 5.59 15.00
CA ARG A 114 9.60 4.60 15.63
C ARG A 114 8.38 4.35 14.75
N ALA A 115 7.90 3.10 14.68
CA ALA A 115 6.70 2.75 13.92
C ALA A 115 5.48 3.60 14.31
N GLU A 116 5.29 3.85 15.62
CA GLU A 116 4.23 4.73 16.12
C GLU A 116 4.32 6.15 15.57
N ASP A 117 5.52 6.74 15.54
CA ASP A 117 5.73 8.12 15.08
C ASP A 117 5.48 8.23 13.58
N HIS A 118 5.93 7.24 12.80
CA HIS A 118 5.62 7.14 11.38
C HIS A 118 4.11 7.10 11.15
N LEU A 119 3.39 6.23 11.86
CA LEU A 119 1.94 6.12 11.73
C LEU A 119 1.21 7.42 12.08
N ARG A 120 1.58 8.06 13.20
CA ARG A 120 1.00 9.34 13.61
C ARG A 120 1.21 10.43 12.55
N GLN A 121 2.40 10.50 11.95
CA GLN A 121 2.68 11.44 10.86
C GLN A 121 1.79 11.17 9.64
N ARG A 122 1.63 9.90 9.24
CA ARG A 122 0.79 9.51 8.09
C ARG A 122 -0.70 9.78 8.33
N TYR A 123 -1.21 9.48 9.52
CA TYR A 123 -2.58 9.80 9.89
C TYR A 123 -2.84 11.31 9.85
N GLY A 124 -1.97 12.13 10.46
CA GLY A 124 -2.13 13.58 10.47
C GLY A 124 -1.97 14.28 9.12
N THR A 125 -1.46 13.59 8.11
CA THR A 125 -1.40 14.10 6.72
C THR A 125 -2.62 13.66 5.90
N SER A 126 -3.28 12.57 6.30
CA SER A 126 -4.34 11.93 5.53
C SER A 126 -5.76 12.28 6.02
N TYR A 127 -5.88 12.75 7.26
CA TYR A 127 -7.11 13.17 7.93
C TYR A 127 -6.93 14.52 8.62
#